data_AF-A0A1G1BPL1-F1
#
_entry.id   AF-A0A1G1BPL1-F1
#
_cell.length_a   1.000
_cell.length_b   1.000
_cell.length_c   1.000
_cell.angle_alpha   90.00
_cell.angle_beta   90.00
_cell.angle_gamma   90.00
#
_symmetry.space_group_name_H-M   'P 1'
#
loop_
_entity.id
_entity.type
_entity.pdbx_description
1 polymer ?
#
loop_
_entity_poly.entity_id
_entity_poly.type
_entity_poly.pdbx_seq_one_letter_code
_entity_poly.pdbx_strand_id
1 'polypeptide(L)'
;MSRIEGAAKPHLLPMILGQEVVIPVPAQRTVAIWAVLKAMTFEFTSASTRHPFFSTEERKVFSDTQLPPPPVQVFLAGYVGSCAVWARGSATNLTGPSGVVSAYASTASFGALVFQVFSLRARAPAAIPVADSFDGADIRIWPPQAKPVVWPPDFVLDQPALVSFATRWATPPAAEV
;
A
#
# COMPACT_ATOMS: atom_id res chain seq x y z
N MET A 1 -3.52 -13.47 14.12
CA MET A 1 -3.77 -12.21 13.38
C MET A 1 -4.36 -11.10 14.26
N SER A 2 -5.23 -11.40 15.24
CA SER A 2 -5.84 -10.41 16.16
C SER A 2 -4.86 -9.47 16.88
N ARG A 3 -3.63 -9.93 17.19
CA ARG A 3 -2.61 -9.09 17.83
C ARG A 3 -2.15 -7.92 16.96
N ILE A 4 -1.98 -8.13 15.65
CA ILE A 4 -1.56 -7.07 14.71
C ILE A 4 -2.65 -6.01 14.61
N GLU A 5 -3.91 -6.45 14.47
CA GLU A 5 -5.05 -5.54 14.39
C GLU A 5 -5.25 -4.76 15.70
N GLY A 6 -5.13 -5.43 16.85
CA GLY A 6 -5.21 -4.79 18.16
C GLY A 6 -4.12 -3.74 18.37
N ALA A 7 -2.89 -4.02 17.94
CA ALA A 7 -1.78 -3.08 18.05
C ALA A 7 -1.91 -1.87 17.11
N ALA A 8 -2.46 -2.07 15.90
CA ALA A 8 -2.62 -0.98 14.94
C ALA A 8 -3.84 -0.09 15.22
N LYS A 9 -4.90 -0.65 15.84
CA LYS A 9 -6.17 0.04 16.09
C LYS A 9 -6.05 1.44 16.72
N PRO A 10 -5.22 1.69 17.75
CA PRO A 10 -5.10 3.02 18.35
C PRO A 10 -4.57 4.08 17.39
N HIS A 11 -3.80 3.67 16.38
CA HIS A 11 -3.25 4.57 15.36
C HIS A 11 -4.22 4.71 14.17
N LEU A 12 -4.88 3.62 13.77
CA LEU A 12 -5.77 3.58 12.62
C LEU A 12 -7.12 4.23 12.86
N LEU A 13 -7.70 4.06 14.06
CA LEU A 13 -9.06 4.51 14.32
C LEU A 13 -9.23 6.03 14.13
N PRO A 14 -8.36 6.90 14.67
CA PRO A 14 -8.45 8.33 14.42
C PRO A 14 -8.31 8.67 12.92
N MET A 15 -7.42 7.98 12.19
CA MET A 15 -7.26 8.18 10.74
C MET A 15 -8.51 7.77 9.96
N ILE A 16 -9.13 6.65 10.30
CA ILE A 16 -10.39 6.18 9.69
C ILE A 16 -11.50 7.23 9.90
N LEU A 17 -11.53 7.87 11.07
CA LEU A 17 -12.45 8.94 11.43
C LEU A 17 -12.08 10.31 10.83
N GLY A 18 -11.00 10.41 10.06
CA GLY A 18 -10.55 11.66 9.43
C GLY A 18 -9.90 12.65 10.39
N GLN A 19 -9.40 12.18 11.54
CA GLN A 19 -8.71 13.02 12.52
C GLN A 19 -7.22 13.13 12.16
N GLU A 20 -6.63 14.29 12.42
CA GLU A 20 -5.19 14.48 12.29
C GLU A 20 -4.45 13.62 13.33
N VAL A 21 -3.39 12.94 12.89
CA VAL A 21 -2.58 12.02 13.69
C VAL A 21 -1.11 12.23 13.40
N VAL A 22 -0.33 12.44 14.46
CA VAL A 22 1.12 12.24 14.41
C VAL A 22 1.39 10.75 14.58
N ILE A 23 2.09 10.14 13.61
CA ILE A 23 2.48 8.72 13.62
C ILE A 23 3.97 8.61 14.00
N PRO A 24 4.29 8.26 15.25
CA PRO A 24 5.67 8.05 15.69
C PRO A 24 6.36 6.93 14.91
N VAL A 25 7.69 6.94 14.87
CA VAL A 25 8.50 5.93 14.16
C VAL A 25 8.11 4.48 14.52
N PRO A 26 7.91 4.11 15.81
CA PRO A 26 7.45 2.76 16.15
C PRO A 26 6.06 2.43 15.60
N ALA A 27 5.16 3.42 15.55
CA ALA A 27 3.80 3.25 15.04
C ALA A 27 3.76 3.07 13.52
N GLN A 28 4.70 3.70 12.77
CA GLN A 28 4.81 3.50 11.32
C GLN A 28 4.99 2.02 10.97
N ARG A 29 5.84 1.30 11.73
CA ARG A 29 6.03 -0.15 11.57
C ARG A 29 4.74 -0.92 11.86
N THR A 30 4.05 -0.61 12.95
CA THR A 30 2.78 -1.27 13.31
C THR A 30 1.72 -1.08 12.24
N VAL A 31 1.55 0.14 11.74
CA VAL A 31 0.60 0.47 10.67
C VAL A 31 0.99 -0.22 9.36
N ALA A 32 2.28 -0.24 9.02
CA ALA A 32 2.77 -0.91 7.82
C ALA A 32 2.54 -2.44 7.85
N ILE A 33 2.81 -3.09 8.98
CA ILE A 33 2.55 -4.53 9.17
C ILE A 33 1.06 -4.81 8.99
N TRP A 34 0.19 -3.99 9.57
CA TRP A 34 -1.25 -4.12 9.38
C TRP A 34 -1.66 -3.94 7.91
N ALA A 35 -1.13 -2.93 7.22
CA ALA A 35 -1.43 -2.70 5.81
C ALA A 35 -1.02 -3.88 4.93
N VAL A 36 0.16 -4.47 5.17
CA VAL A 36 0.65 -5.66 4.46
C VAL A 36 -0.22 -6.88 4.74
N LEU A 37 -0.62 -7.09 6.00
CA LEU A 37 -1.56 -8.15 6.36
C LEU A 37 -2.88 -7.99 5.57
N LYS A 38 -3.41 -6.77 5.48
CA LYS A 38 -4.64 -6.49 4.71
C LYS A 38 -4.44 -6.70 3.21
N ALA A 39 -3.31 -6.26 2.65
CA ALA A 39 -2.98 -6.51 1.25
C ALA A 39 -2.92 -8.01 0.92
N MET A 40 -2.22 -8.80 1.74
CA MET A 40 -2.18 -10.27 1.62
C MET A 40 -3.56 -10.92 1.76
N THR A 41 -4.47 -10.31 2.53
CA THR A 41 -5.85 -10.80 2.69
C THR A 41 -6.71 -10.44 1.47
N PHE A 42 -6.65 -9.18 1.01
CA PHE A 42 -7.44 -8.69 -0.12
C PHE A 42 -7.05 -9.28 -1.47
N GLU A 43 -5.82 -9.78 -1.58
CA GLU A 43 -5.36 -10.54 -2.72
C GLU A 43 -6.23 -11.78 -3.02
N PHE A 44 -6.85 -12.38 -2.00
CA PHE A 44 -7.77 -13.51 -2.19
C PHE A 44 -9.20 -13.10 -2.54
N THR A 45 -9.54 -11.82 -2.40
CA THR A 45 -10.88 -11.29 -2.71
C THR A 45 -10.97 -10.68 -4.09
N SER A 46 -9.84 -10.39 -4.74
CA SER A 46 -9.82 -9.78 -6.07
C SER A 46 -10.01 -10.84 -7.16
N ALA A 47 -11.04 -10.67 -7.99
CA ALA A 47 -11.32 -11.57 -9.11
C ALA A 47 -10.19 -11.61 -10.16
N SER A 48 -9.28 -10.62 -10.15
CA SER A 48 -8.14 -10.52 -11.08
C SER A 48 -6.92 -11.36 -10.68
N THR A 49 -6.83 -11.86 -9.44
CA THR A 49 -5.69 -12.63 -8.94
C THR A 49 -6.03 -14.13 -8.85
N ARG A 50 -6.13 -14.81 -10.00
CA ARG A 50 -6.14 -16.29 -10.03
C ARG A 50 -4.90 -16.89 -9.35
N HIS A 51 -3.81 -16.13 -9.32
CA HIS A 51 -2.59 -16.45 -8.62
C HIS A 51 -2.24 -15.30 -7.68
N PRO A 52 -2.21 -15.55 -6.36
CA PRO A 52 -1.74 -14.57 -5.40
C PRO A 52 -0.29 -14.15 -5.71
N PHE A 53 0.01 -12.86 -5.66
CA PHE A 53 1.34 -12.30 -5.73
C PHE A 53 2.17 -12.72 -4.51
N PHE A 54 1.68 -12.65 -3.28
CA PHE A 54 2.51 -13.15 -2.17
C PHE A 54 2.60 -14.69 -2.22
N SER A 55 3.79 -15.26 -2.06
CA SER A 55 3.98 -16.71 -2.02
C SER A 55 3.57 -17.26 -0.66
N THR A 56 3.31 -18.57 -0.57
CA THR A 56 3.05 -19.23 0.73
C THR A 56 4.22 -19.06 1.70
N GLU A 57 5.44 -19.10 1.20
CA GLU A 57 6.66 -18.88 1.98
C GLU A 57 6.76 -17.43 2.48
N GLU A 58 6.52 -16.44 1.62
CA GLU A 58 6.51 -15.01 2.01
C GLU A 58 5.46 -14.75 3.10
N ARG A 59 4.26 -15.33 2.98
CA ARG A 59 3.23 -15.23 4.03
C ARG A 59 3.63 -15.93 5.32
N LYS A 60 4.29 -17.09 5.23
CA LYS A 60 4.80 -17.80 6.41
C LYS A 60 5.86 -16.96 7.12
N VAL A 61 6.85 -16.46 6.39
CA VAL A 61 7.89 -15.58 6.93
C VAL A 61 7.26 -14.32 7.54
N PHE A 62 6.29 -13.69 6.87
CA PHE A 62 5.55 -12.56 7.43
C PHE A 62 4.83 -12.91 8.73
N SER A 63 4.16 -14.07 8.79
CA SER A 63 3.49 -14.54 10.00
C SER A 63 4.46 -14.77 11.16
N ASP A 64 5.63 -15.34 10.87
CA ASP A 64 6.64 -15.71 11.87
C ASP A 64 7.45 -14.49 12.35
N THR A 65 7.73 -13.52 11.46
CA THR A 65 8.62 -12.38 11.75
C THR A 65 7.91 -11.05 11.99
N GLN A 66 6.66 -10.93 11.53
CA GLN A 66 5.92 -9.65 11.49
C GLN A 66 6.72 -8.53 10.82
N LEU A 67 7.42 -8.87 9.73
CA LEU A 67 8.15 -7.94 8.90
C LEU A 67 7.59 -7.99 7.48
N PRO A 68 7.24 -6.85 6.87
CA PRO A 68 6.93 -6.78 5.45
C PRO A 68 8.04 -7.43 4.60
N PRO A 69 7.71 -8.37 3.70
CA PRO A 69 8.72 -9.02 2.86
C PRO A 69 9.34 -8.00 1.90
N PRO A 70 10.66 -7.98 1.69
CA PRO A 70 11.27 -7.08 0.72
C PRO A 70 11.06 -7.57 -0.72
N PRO A 71 10.95 -6.68 -1.73
CA PRO A 71 10.87 -5.23 -1.62
C PRO A 71 9.42 -4.73 -1.54
N VAL A 72 8.92 -4.47 -0.33
CA VAL A 72 7.60 -3.84 -0.09
C VAL A 72 7.76 -2.37 0.28
N GLN A 73 6.87 -1.54 -0.23
CA GLN A 73 6.61 -0.18 0.27
C GLN A 73 5.16 -0.05 0.71
N VAL A 74 4.94 0.79 1.72
CA VAL A 74 3.62 1.12 2.23
C VAL A 74 3.45 2.63 2.27
N PHE A 75 2.36 3.09 1.68
CA PHE A 75 1.95 4.49 1.61
C PHE A 75 0.61 4.68 2.30
N LEU A 76 0.41 5.85 2.91
CA LEU A 76 -0.87 6.31 3.45
C LEU A 76 -1.31 7.55 2.69
N ALA A 77 -2.61 7.68 2.45
CA ALA A 77 -3.24 8.88 1.91
C ALA A 77 -4.54 9.19 2.65
N GLY A 78 -5.05 10.42 2.51
CA GLY A 78 -6.38 10.79 2.96
C GLY A 78 -7.42 10.60 1.86
N TYR A 79 -8.67 10.36 2.19
CA TYR A 79 -9.78 10.27 1.24
C TYR A 79 -10.99 11.08 1.69
N VAL A 80 -11.60 11.76 0.73
CA VAL A 80 -12.88 12.46 0.87
C VAL A 80 -13.90 11.86 -0.10
N GLY A 81 -14.95 11.28 0.45
CA GLY A 81 -16.03 10.68 -0.33
C GLY A 81 -16.96 9.83 0.53
N SER A 82 -17.89 9.13 -0.11
CA SER A 82 -18.97 8.39 0.56
C SER A 82 -18.70 6.89 0.73
N CYS A 83 -17.59 6.37 0.20
CA CYS A 83 -17.30 4.95 0.27
C CYS A 83 -16.76 4.56 1.66
N ALA A 84 -17.51 3.74 2.40
CA ALA A 84 -17.08 3.25 3.70
C ALA A 84 -15.83 2.35 3.61
N VAL A 85 -15.81 1.47 2.59
CA VAL A 85 -14.68 0.58 2.29
C VAL A 85 -14.56 0.41 0.78
N TRP A 86 -13.37 0.63 0.26
CA TRP A 86 -13.01 0.35 -1.13
C TRP A 86 -11.69 -0.41 -1.16
N ALA A 87 -11.53 -1.35 -2.09
CA ALA A 87 -10.26 -2.07 -2.24
C ALA A 87 -10.03 -2.48 -3.70
N ARG A 88 -8.77 -2.41 -4.14
CA ARG A 88 -8.34 -2.83 -5.47
C ARG A 88 -6.93 -3.38 -5.43
N GLY A 89 -6.76 -4.58 -5.97
CA GLY A 89 -5.47 -5.15 -6.35
C GLY A 89 -5.18 -4.87 -7.82
N SER A 90 -3.93 -4.53 -8.12
CA SER A 90 -3.43 -4.31 -9.47
C SER A 90 -2.11 -5.07 -9.63
N ALA A 91 -2.12 -6.08 -10.49
CA ALA A 91 -0.90 -6.74 -10.95
C ALA A 91 -0.47 -6.09 -12.27
N THR A 92 0.80 -5.73 -12.38
CA THR A 92 1.37 -5.08 -13.56
C THR A 92 2.78 -5.60 -13.83
N ASN A 93 3.29 -5.36 -15.01
CA ASN A 93 4.68 -5.65 -15.37
C ASN A 93 5.39 -4.33 -15.64
N LEU A 94 6.48 -4.10 -14.92
CA LEU A 94 7.33 -2.92 -15.10
C LEU A 94 8.50 -3.27 -15.99
N THR A 95 8.71 -2.46 -17.02
CA THR A 95 9.87 -2.58 -17.91
C THR A 95 10.98 -1.67 -17.39
N GLY A 96 12.09 -2.28 -16.98
CA GLY A 96 13.30 -1.56 -16.56
C GLY A 96 14.52 -1.96 -17.39
N PRO A 97 15.69 -1.36 -17.12
CA PRO A 97 16.94 -1.67 -17.82
C PRO A 97 17.34 -3.15 -17.75
N SER A 98 16.95 -3.85 -16.68
CA SER A 98 17.24 -5.27 -16.45
C SER A 98 16.15 -6.22 -16.98
N GLY A 99 15.18 -5.70 -17.73
CA GLY A 99 14.07 -6.47 -18.30
C GLY A 99 12.73 -6.21 -17.59
N VAL A 100 11.80 -7.15 -17.76
CA VAL A 100 10.44 -7.05 -17.24
C VAL A 100 10.36 -7.65 -15.83
N VAL A 101 9.82 -6.89 -14.89
CA VAL A 101 9.63 -7.27 -13.49
C VAL A 101 8.14 -7.23 -13.15
N SER A 102 7.60 -8.31 -12.61
CA SER A 102 6.22 -8.32 -12.13
C SER A 102 6.09 -7.48 -10.86
N ALA A 103 5.06 -6.66 -10.80
CA ALA A 103 4.76 -5.75 -9.72
C ALA A 103 3.31 -5.93 -9.26
N TYR A 104 3.06 -5.59 -8.00
CA TYR A 104 1.74 -5.65 -7.40
C TYR A 104 1.50 -4.44 -6.52
N ALA A 105 0.34 -3.81 -6.72
CA ALA A 105 -0.18 -2.74 -5.89
C ALA A 105 -1.53 -3.17 -5.29
N SER A 106 -1.64 -3.13 -3.97
CA SER A 106 -2.91 -3.32 -3.25
C SER A 106 -3.28 -2.02 -2.58
N THR A 107 -4.39 -1.42 -2.99
CA THR A 107 -4.89 -0.15 -2.45
C THR A 107 -6.22 -0.40 -1.77
N ALA A 108 -6.42 0.13 -0.58
CA ALA A 108 -7.70 0.08 0.09
C ALA A 108 -7.98 1.34 0.90
N SER A 109 -9.26 1.67 1.03
CA SER A 109 -9.77 2.73 1.89
C SER A 109 -10.67 2.18 3.00
N PHE A 110 -10.63 2.85 4.15
CA PHE A 110 -11.47 2.64 5.32
C PHE A 110 -11.86 4.01 5.89
N GLY A 111 -13.08 4.47 5.63
CA GLY A 111 -13.45 5.85 5.93
C GLY A 111 -12.49 6.83 5.24
N ALA A 112 -11.89 7.75 5.99
CA ALA A 112 -10.94 8.73 5.45
C ALA A 112 -9.52 8.17 5.22
N LEU A 113 -9.19 7.00 5.77
CA LEU A 113 -7.87 6.39 5.62
C LEU A 113 -7.76 5.65 4.29
N VAL A 114 -6.70 5.92 3.53
CA VAL A 114 -6.26 5.10 2.41
C VAL A 114 -4.88 4.54 2.72
N PHE A 115 -4.64 3.27 2.40
CA PHE A 115 -3.29 2.73 2.33
C PHE A 115 -3.05 2.06 0.98
N GLN A 116 -1.78 2.01 0.60
CA GLN A 116 -1.34 1.26 -0.56
C GLN A 116 -0.07 0.49 -0.23
N VAL A 117 -0.08 -0.80 -0.56
CA VAL A 117 1.06 -1.70 -0.48
C VAL A 117 1.55 -1.96 -1.89
N PHE A 118 2.82 -1.66 -2.15
CA PHE A 118 3.46 -1.88 -3.44
C PHE A 118 4.64 -2.86 -3.29
N SER A 119 4.76 -3.83 -4.19
CA SER A 119 5.84 -4.81 -4.18
C SER A 119 6.29 -5.21 -5.58
N LEU A 120 7.55 -5.63 -5.71
CA LEU A 120 8.14 -6.16 -6.94
C LEU A 120 8.60 -7.61 -6.78
N ARG A 121 8.57 -8.38 -7.86
CA ARG A 121 9.19 -9.69 -7.97
C ARG A 121 10.48 -9.59 -8.77
N ALA A 122 11.54 -9.08 -8.14
CA ALA A 122 12.86 -8.97 -8.76
C ALA A 122 13.80 -10.11 -8.30
N ARG A 123 14.65 -10.61 -9.21
CA ARG A 123 15.70 -11.60 -8.89
C ARG A 123 16.89 -11.00 -8.12
N ALA A 124 17.03 -9.68 -8.12
CA ALA A 124 18.05 -8.91 -7.41
C ALA A 124 17.38 -7.73 -6.70
N PRO A 125 18.06 -7.09 -5.72
CA PRO A 125 17.55 -5.86 -5.11
C PRO A 125 17.30 -4.81 -6.18
N ALA A 126 16.04 -4.59 -6.53
CA ALA A 126 15.62 -3.58 -7.48
C ALA A 126 15.11 -2.38 -6.68
N ALA A 127 15.57 -1.18 -7.05
CA ALA A 127 14.90 0.03 -6.58
C ALA A 127 13.46 0.01 -7.09
N ILE A 128 12.51 0.25 -6.19
CA ILE A 128 11.12 0.44 -6.59
C ILE A 128 11.05 1.78 -7.32
N PRO A 129 10.54 1.82 -8.57
CA PRO A 129 10.36 3.07 -9.26
C PRO A 129 9.34 3.91 -8.48
N VAL A 130 9.71 5.15 -8.18
CA VAL A 130 8.75 6.15 -7.70
C VAL A 130 7.77 6.38 -8.84
N ALA A 131 6.50 6.03 -8.65
CA ALA A 131 5.48 6.41 -9.61
C ALA A 131 5.40 7.93 -9.65
N ASP A 132 5.29 8.51 -10.85
CA ASP A 132 5.01 9.92 -10.99
C ASP A 132 3.67 10.28 -10.30
N SER A 133 3.63 11.49 -9.72
CA SER A 133 2.44 12.35 -9.48
C SER A 133 1.49 12.15 -8.28
N PHE A 134 1.99 11.83 -7.08
CA PHE A 134 1.21 12.01 -5.84
C PHE A 134 1.92 12.81 -4.74
N ASP A 135 2.89 13.66 -5.12
CA ASP A 135 3.61 14.52 -4.18
C ASP A 135 2.65 15.37 -3.33
N GLY A 136 2.73 15.19 -2.01
CA GLY A 136 1.85 15.85 -1.04
C GLY A 136 0.48 15.21 -0.84
N ALA A 137 0.12 14.18 -1.63
CA ALA A 137 -1.12 13.42 -1.49
C ALA A 137 -0.94 12.05 -0.81
N ASP A 138 0.31 11.58 -0.67
CA ASP A 138 0.63 10.37 0.09
C ASP A 138 1.90 10.50 0.95
N ILE A 139 2.00 9.62 1.95
CA ILE A 139 3.13 9.53 2.88
C ILE A 139 3.61 8.09 2.91
N ARG A 140 4.89 7.87 2.61
CA ARG A 140 5.53 6.56 2.76
C ARG A 140 5.83 6.26 4.22
N ILE A 141 5.26 5.20 4.78
CA ILE A 141 5.50 4.74 6.15
C ILE A 141 6.33 3.45 6.23
N TRP A 142 6.56 2.79 5.09
CA TRP A 142 7.45 1.63 5.01
C TRP A 142 8.35 1.68 3.76
N PRO A 143 9.67 1.45 3.89
CA PRO A 143 10.43 1.36 5.15
C PRO A 143 10.23 2.58 6.07
N PRO A 144 10.29 2.42 7.41
CA PRO A 144 9.97 3.50 8.35
C PRO A 144 10.85 4.71 8.11
N GLN A 145 10.26 5.90 8.24
CA GLN A 145 11.01 7.15 8.22
C GLN A 145 11.76 7.34 9.54
N ALA A 146 12.83 8.14 9.50
CA ALA A 146 13.61 8.47 10.71
C ALA A 146 12.85 9.40 11.67
N LYS A 147 11.79 10.06 11.21
CA LYS A 147 11.00 11.04 11.97
C LYS A 147 9.53 10.63 12.01
N PRO A 148 8.77 11.08 13.03
CA PRO A 148 7.32 11.02 12.98
C PRO A 148 6.77 11.69 11.73
N VAL A 149 5.64 11.20 11.24
CA VAL A 149 4.90 11.77 10.11
C VAL A 149 3.54 12.26 10.57
N VAL A 150 2.98 13.26 9.88
CA VAL A 150 1.64 13.79 10.16
C VAL A 150 0.70 13.28 9.09
N TRP A 151 -0.45 12.73 9.49
CA TRP A 151 -1.54 12.34 8.60
C TRP A 151 -2.79 13.14 8.97
N PRO A 152 -3.64 13.57 8.02
CA PRO A 152 -3.53 13.35 6.58
C PRO A 152 -2.43 14.21 5.93
N PRO A 153 -1.98 13.85 4.72
CA PRO A 153 -1.20 14.75 3.86
C PRO A 153 -1.98 16.02 3.50
N ASP A 154 -1.28 17.04 2.97
CA ASP A 154 -1.87 18.32 2.55
C ASP A 154 -2.97 18.14 1.49
N PHE A 155 -2.82 17.13 0.63
CA PHE A 155 -3.81 16.77 -0.36
C PHE A 155 -4.50 15.45 0.00
N VAL A 156 -5.83 15.45 -0.10
CA VAL A 156 -6.66 14.26 0.09
C VAL A 156 -7.25 13.82 -1.25
N LEU A 157 -7.41 12.50 -1.41
CA LEU A 157 -7.94 11.89 -2.61
C LEU A 157 -9.47 12.01 -2.65
N ASP A 158 -10.03 12.42 -3.78
CA ASP A 158 -11.43 12.18 -4.09
C ASP A 158 -11.59 10.80 -4.78
N GLN A 159 -12.81 10.46 -5.21
CA GLN A 159 -13.06 9.16 -5.84
C GLN A 159 -12.26 8.94 -7.14
N PRO A 160 -12.19 9.89 -8.10
CA PRO A 160 -11.30 9.79 -9.24
C PRO A 160 -9.82 9.64 -8.85
N ALA A 161 -9.31 10.46 -7.93
CA ALA A 161 -7.93 10.42 -7.49
C ALA A 161 -7.57 9.10 -6.78
N LEU A 162 -8.50 8.51 -6.01
CA LEU A 162 -8.33 7.19 -5.41
C LEU A 162 -8.14 6.09 -6.46
N VAL A 163 -8.89 6.16 -7.56
CA VAL A 163 -8.74 5.20 -8.68
C VAL A 163 -7.39 5.40 -9.35
N SER A 164 -7.00 6.64 -9.66
CA SER A 164 -5.68 6.96 -10.24
C SER A 164 -4.53 6.52 -9.34
N PHE A 165 -4.65 6.76 -8.03
CA PHE A 165 -3.68 6.34 -7.03
C PHE A 165 -3.50 4.83 -7.03
N ALA A 166 -4.60 4.07 -7.12
CA ALA A 166 -4.56 2.61 -7.15
C ALA A 166 -3.92 2.02 -8.43
N THR A 167 -3.86 2.80 -9.52
CA THR A 167 -3.30 2.37 -10.81
C THR A 167 -2.03 3.12 -11.18
N ARG A 168 -1.38 3.85 -10.26
CA ARG A 168 -0.24 4.73 -10.57
C ARG A 168 1.03 4.03 -11.09
N TRP A 169 1.09 2.70 -11.04
CA TRP A 169 2.15 1.89 -11.68
C TRP A 169 1.65 1.04 -12.85
N ALA A 170 0.39 1.21 -13.28
CA ALA A 170 -0.08 0.57 -14.49
C ALA A 170 0.66 1.19 -15.69
N THR A 171 1.25 0.36 -16.54
CA THR A 171 1.77 0.82 -17.82
C THR A 171 0.60 1.38 -18.63
N PRO A 172 0.66 2.61 -19.17
CA PRO A 172 -0.38 3.07 -20.08
C PRO A 172 -0.51 2.08 -21.24
N PRO A 173 -1.73 1.83 -21.74
CA PRO A 173 -1.89 1.03 -22.94
C PRO A 173 -1.03 1.65 -24.06
N ALA A 174 -0.36 0.80 -24.83
CA ALA A 174 0.39 1.27 -26.00
C ALA A 174 -0.56 2.12 -26.85
N ALA A 175 -0.17 3.36 -27.15
CA ALA A 175 -0.94 4.20 -28.06
C ALA A 175 -1.06 3.44 -29.38
N GLU A 176 -2.29 3.12 -29.79
CA GLU A 176 -2.56 2.65 -31.14
C GLU A 176 -2.17 3.78 -32.08
N VAL A 177 -1.18 3.51 -32.95
CA VAL A 177 -0.73 4.38 -34.04
C VAL A 177 -1.56 4.07 -35.28
#